data_AF-A0A7V5R8H3-F1
#
_entry.id   AF-A0A7V5R8H3-F1
#
_cell.length_a   1.000
_cell.length_b   1.000
_cell.length_c   1.000
_cell.angle_alpha   90.00
_cell.angle_beta   90.00
_cell.angle_gamma   90.00
#
_symmetry.space_group_name_H-M   'P 1'
#
loop_
_entity.id
_entity.type
_entity.pdbx_description
1 polymer ?
#
loop_
_entity_poly.entity_id
_entity_poly.type
_entity_poly.pdbx_seq_one_letter_code
_entity_poly.pdbx_strand_id
1 'polypeptide(L)'
;GPVALGMYHPGEDRGFILQVRPEAMDSDIIAERAKVLQGLDVVALSDILLQGIFHLGHEQCVREHLVTYFSDVNAALDAAVKLSVEEAQSTPLLFLLNPTRVSQVTDVADQGEIMPHKSTYFYPKILTGLLINKLSDDGKKEQS
;
A
#
# COMPACT_ATOMS: atom_id res chain seq x y z
N GLY A 1 -13.79 5.47 -6.59
CA GLY A 1 -14.47 4.16 -6.67
C GLY A 1 -14.47 3.55 -5.29
N PRO A 2 -15.30 2.54 -5.00
CA PRO A 2 -15.24 1.84 -3.72
C PRO A 2 -13.87 1.19 -3.56
N VAL A 3 -13.30 1.25 -2.36
CA VAL A 3 -12.02 0.62 -2.05
C VAL A 3 -12.18 -0.90 -2.17
N ALA A 4 -11.30 -1.53 -2.96
CA ALA A 4 -11.34 -2.96 -3.21
C ALA A 4 -9.93 -3.55 -3.21
N LEU A 5 -9.80 -4.75 -2.64
CA LEU A 5 -8.55 -5.42 -2.36
C LEU A 5 -8.65 -6.86 -2.87
N GLY A 6 -7.59 -7.40 -3.45
CA GLY A 6 -7.50 -8.84 -3.70
C GLY A 6 -7.05 -9.57 -2.45
N MET A 7 -7.58 -10.77 -2.22
CA MET A 7 -7.09 -11.70 -1.20
C MET A 7 -6.91 -13.07 -1.83
N TYR A 8 -5.78 -13.73 -1.56
CA TYR A 8 -5.49 -15.08 -2.02
C TYR A 8 -5.12 -15.98 -0.83
N HIS A 9 -5.75 -17.15 -0.78
CA HIS A 9 -5.55 -18.18 0.22
C HIS A 9 -4.82 -19.38 -0.42
N PRO A 10 -3.48 -19.48 -0.30
CA PRO A 10 -2.69 -20.50 -0.99
C PRO A 10 -3.02 -21.93 -0.56
N GLY A 11 -3.35 -22.16 0.72
CA GLY A 11 -3.68 -23.50 1.21
C GLY A 11 -4.99 -24.08 0.68
N GLU A 12 -5.89 -23.22 0.16
CA GLU A 12 -7.14 -23.65 -0.47
C GLU A 12 -7.13 -23.42 -1.99
N ASP A 13 -6.08 -22.79 -2.52
CA ASP A 13 -5.99 -22.30 -3.90
C ASP A 13 -7.21 -21.46 -4.31
N ARG A 14 -7.56 -20.45 -3.48
CA ARG A 14 -8.74 -19.59 -3.70
C ARG A 14 -8.40 -18.11 -3.65
N GLY A 15 -8.94 -17.38 -4.62
CA GLY A 15 -8.89 -15.92 -4.69
C GLY A 15 -10.25 -15.27 -4.39
N PHE A 16 -10.22 -14.12 -3.74
CA PHE A 16 -11.38 -13.30 -3.39
C PHE A 16 -11.11 -11.83 -3.71
N ILE A 17 -12.16 -11.10 -4.06
CA ILE A 17 -12.14 -9.63 -4.08
C ILE A 17 -12.90 -9.14 -2.87
N LEU A 18 -12.21 -8.40 -2.01
CA LEU A 18 -12.75 -7.77 -0.82
C LEU A 18 -13.11 -6.34 -1.17
N GLN A 19 -14.40 -6.02 -1.13
CA GLN A 19 -14.87 -4.65 -1.29
C GLN A 19 -15.25 -4.08 0.07
N VAL A 20 -14.69 -2.92 0.40
CA VAL A 20 -15.02 -2.25 1.65
C VAL A 20 -16.43 -1.69 1.56
N ARG A 21 -17.25 -2.00 2.55
CA ARG A 21 -18.60 -1.46 2.64
C ARG A 21 -18.54 0.02 3.06
N PRO A 22 -19.41 0.89 2.55
CA PRO A 22 -19.44 2.30 2.93
C PRO A 22 -19.44 2.52 4.44
N GLU A 23 -20.22 1.71 5.17
CA GLU A 23 -20.36 1.82 6.63
C GLU A 23 -19.06 1.52 7.38
N ALA A 24 -18.17 0.71 6.79
CA ALA A 24 -16.86 0.42 7.38
C ALA A 24 -15.87 1.59 7.16
N MET A 25 -16.04 2.36 6.09
CA MET A 25 -15.27 3.58 5.84
C MET A 25 -15.69 4.72 6.79
N ASP A 26 -16.92 4.67 7.30
CA ASP A 26 -17.42 5.62 8.29
C ASP A 26 -17.13 5.19 9.75
N SER A 27 -16.33 4.13 9.95
CA SER A 27 -15.96 3.68 11.30
C SER A 27 -15.14 4.72 12.05
N ASP A 28 -15.25 4.74 13.39
CA ASP A 28 -14.51 5.67 14.25
C ASP A 28 -12.99 5.64 13.99
N ILE A 29 -12.44 4.45 13.70
CA ILE A 29 -11.02 4.24 13.37
C ILE A 29 -10.61 5.06 12.13
N ILE A 30 -11.46 5.11 11.10
CA ILE A 30 -11.21 5.85 9.87
C ILE A 30 -11.58 7.33 10.04
N ALA A 31 -12.62 7.63 10.81
CA ALA A 31 -13.08 8.99 11.07
C ALA A 31 -12.02 9.86 11.77
N GLU A 32 -11.14 9.26 12.58
CA GLU A 32 -10.00 9.92 13.21
C GLU A 32 -8.88 10.31 12.22
N ARG A 33 -8.86 9.74 11.01
CA ARG A 33 -7.88 10.07 9.96
C ARG A 33 -8.27 11.31 9.18
N ALA A 34 -7.28 11.98 8.59
CA ALA A 34 -7.52 13.03 7.62
C ALA A 34 -8.32 12.51 6.42
N LYS A 35 -9.28 13.31 5.92
CA LYS A 35 -10.19 12.93 4.82
C LYS A 35 -9.48 12.40 3.57
N VAL A 36 -8.30 12.95 3.27
CA VAL A 36 -7.47 12.55 2.12
C VAL A 36 -6.94 11.11 2.23
N LEU A 37 -6.82 10.59 3.45
CA LEU A 37 -6.34 9.23 3.73
C LEU A 37 -7.48 8.20 3.77
N GLN A 38 -8.70 8.60 4.12
CA GLN A 38 -9.85 7.70 4.33
C GLN A 38 -10.24 6.90 3.08
N GLY A 39 -9.90 7.40 1.89
CA GLY A 39 -10.20 6.74 0.60
C GLY A 39 -9.08 5.88 0.02
N LEU A 40 -8.00 5.63 0.78
CA LEU A 40 -6.86 4.85 0.28
C LEU A 40 -7.01 3.36 0.61
N ASP A 41 -6.74 2.51 -0.38
CA ASP A 41 -6.72 1.04 -0.23
C ASP A 41 -5.78 0.58 0.89
N VAL A 42 -4.65 1.25 1.04
CA VAL A 42 -3.68 0.94 2.11
C VAL A 42 -4.25 1.22 3.51
N VAL A 43 -5.08 2.26 3.65
CA VAL A 43 -5.72 2.61 4.93
C VAL A 43 -6.83 1.61 5.25
N ALA A 44 -7.62 1.19 4.26
CA ALA A 44 -8.58 0.12 4.46
C ALA A 44 -7.91 -1.20 4.88
N LEU A 45 -6.75 -1.55 4.28
CA LEU A 45 -6.01 -2.72 4.70
C LEU A 45 -5.47 -2.59 6.13
N SER A 46 -4.79 -1.48 6.47
CA SER A 46 -4.16 -1.35 7.78
C SER A 46 -5.16 -1.17 8.91
N ASP A 47 -6.14 -0.29 8.73
CA ASP A 47 -6.94 0.22 9.84
C ASP A 47 -8.22 -0.63 10.00
N ILE A 48 -8.84 -1.09 8.90
CA ILE A 48 -10.06 -1.92 8.97
C ILE A 48 -9.71 -3.41 9.05
N LEU A 49 -8.89 -3.91 8.13
CA LEU A 49 -8.59 -5.34 8.09
C LEU A 49 -7.63 -5.74 9.21
N LEU A 50 -6.42 -5.16 9.26
CA LEU A 50 -5.42 -5.60 10.25
C LEU A 50 -5.81 -5.19 11.67
N GLN A 51 -6.09 -3.91 11.91
CA GLN A 51 -6.42 -3.43 13.24
C GLN A 51 -7.87 -3.76 13.63
N GLY A 52 -8.86 -3.54 12.76
CA GLY A 52 -10.27 -3.76 13.09
C GLY A 52 -10.68 -5.24 13.16
N ILE A 53 -10.31 -6.04 12.16
CA ILE A 53 -10.75 -7.45 12.08
C ILE A 53 -9.76 -8.39 12.76
N PHE A 54 -8.48 -8.30 12.40
CA PHE A 54 -7.46 -9.19 12.96
C PHE A 54 -6.94 -8.74 14.33
N HIS A 55 -7.31 -7.55 14.79
CA HIS A 55 -6.83 -6.97 16.05
C HIS A 55 -5.29 -6.90 16.14
N LEU A 56 -4.64 -6.81 14.98
CA LEU A 56 -3.20 -6.73 14.83
C LEU A 56 -2.77 -5.26 14.74
N GLY A 57 -2.26 -4.74 15.85
CA GLY A 57 -1.70 -3.39 15.90
C GLY A 57 -0.40 -3.29 15.11
N HIS A 58 -0.07 -2.08 14.63
CA HIS A 58 1.14 -1.84 13.84
C HIS A 58 2.42 -2.29 14.56
N GLU A 59 2.56 -1.99 15.86
CA GLU A 59 3.71 -2.39 16.65
C GLU A 59 3.85 -3.92 16.76
N GLN A 60 2.73 -4.63 16.85
CA GLN A 60 2.72 -6.08 16.92
C GLN A 60 3.16 -6.70 15.60
N CYS A 61 2.61 -6.21 14.48
CA CYS A 61 3.01 -6.64 13.14
C CYS A 61 4.52 -6.47 12.89
N VAL A 62 5.11 -5.39 13.40
CA VAL A 62 6.55 -5.12 13.28
C VAL A 62 7.36 -6.01 14.22
N ARG A 63 6.98 -6.08 15.50
CA ARG A 63 7.72 -6.87 16.52
C ARG A 63 7.73 -8.35 16.19
N GLU A 64 6.58 -8.89 15.82
CA GLU A 64 6.37 -10.32 15.59
C GLU A 64 6.55 -10.73 14.12
N HIS A 65 6.98 -9.79 13.25
CA HIS A 65 7.24 -10.03 11.83
C HIS A 65 6.06 -10.68 11.08
N LEU A 66 4.82 -10.35 11.50
CA LEU A 66 3.59 -11.00 11.01
C LEU A 66 3.21 -10.57 9.58
N VAL A 67 3.81 -9.51 9.04
CA VAL A 67 3.46 -8.95 7.73
C VAL A 67 4.71 -8.73 6.89
N THR A 68 4.76 -9.39 5.73
CA THR A 68 5.79 -9.24 4.70
C THR A 68 5.22 -8.50 3.48
N TYR A 69 6.03 -7.62 2.88
CA TYR A 69 5.62 -6.76 1.77
C TYR A 69 6.38 -7.16 0.51
N PHE A 70 5.65 -7.31 -0.59
CA PHE A 70 6.21 -7.66 -1.90
C PHE A 70 5.84 -6.59 -2.92
N SER A 71 6.77 -6.32 -3.83
CA SER A 71 6.60 -5.37 -4.93
C SER A 71 6.27 -6.03 -6.26
N ASP A 72 6.60 -7.31 -6.38
CA ASP A 72 6.30 -8.16 -7.53
C ASP A 72 5.23 -9.18 -7.12
N VAL A 73 4.14 -9.24 -7.89
CA VAL A 73 3.00 -10.12 -7.60
C VAL A 73 3.38 -11.60 -7.74
N ASN A 74 4.23 -11.96 -8.69
CA ASN A 74 4.67 -13.35 -8.87
C ASN A 74 5.56 -13.76 -7.70
N ALA A 75 6.48 -12.90 -7.28
CA ALA A 75 7.32 -13.16 -6.10
C ALA A 75 6.49 -13.31 -4.82
N ALA A 76 5.42 -12.51 -4.67
CA ALA A 76 4.49 -12.62 -3.55
C ALA A 76 3.72 -13.95 -3.57
N LEU A 77 3.24 -14.36 -4.74
CA LEU A 77 2.51 -15.60 -4.94
C LEU A 77 3.39 -16.82 -4.66
N ASP A 78 4.60 -16.84 -5.23
CA ASP A 78 5.57 -17.90 -5.01
C ASP A 78 5.91 -18.06 -3.53
N ALA A 79 6.14 -16.94 -2.83
CA ALA A 79 6.41 -16.95 -1.40
C ALA A 79 5.21 -17.47 -0.59
N ALA A 80 3.99 -17.02 -0.90
CA ALA A 80 2.78 -17.44 -0.21
C ALA A 80 2.51 -18.94 -0.39
N VAL A 81 2.66 -19.46 -1.62
CA VAL A 81 2.51 -20.89 -1.92
C VAL A 81 3.58 -21.70 -1.20
N LYS A 82 4.85 -21.28 -1.29
CA LYS A 82 5.96 -21.96 -0.62
C LYS A 82 5.73 -22.06 0.90
N LEU A 83 5.41 -20.95 1.55
CA LEU A 83 5.14 -20.91 2.99
C LEU A 83 3.94 -21.79 3.38
N SER A 84 2.89 -21.83 2.56
CA SER A 84 1.73 -22.69 2.83
C SER A 84 2.04 -24.20 2.84
N VAL A 85 3.11 -24.61 2.14
CA VAL A 85 3.57 -26.01 2.12
C VAL A 85 4.56 -26.28 3.25
N GLU A 86 5.42 -25.31 3.57
CA GLU A 86 6.45 -25.44 4.62
C GLU A 86 5.85 -25.36 6.04
N GLU A 87 4.81 -24.56 6.24
CA GLU A 87 4.15 -24.37 7.54
C GLU A 87 2.86 -25.20 7.66
N ALA A 88 2.98 -26.42 8.20
CA ALA A 88 1.83 -27.31 8.37
C ALA A 88 0.77 -26.82 9.39
N GLN A 89 1.08 -25.78 10.19
CA GLN A 89 0.21 -25.28 11.26
C GLN A 89 -0.42 -23.90 10.96
N SER A 90 0.01 -23.22 9.90
CA SER A 90 -0.43 -21.87 9.53
C SER A 90 -0.43 -21.69 8.03
N THR A 91 -1.47 -21.07 7.48
CA THR A 91 -1.51 -20.69 6.06
C THR A 91 -1.43 -19.17 5.95
N PRO A 92 -0.44 -18.62 5.21
CA PRO A 92 -0.35 -17.18 5.02
C PRO A 92 -1.50 -16.68 4.13
N LEU A 93 -1.99 -15.48 4.39
CA LEU A 93 -2.92 -14.78 3.50
C LEU A 93 -2.15 -13.76 2.67
N LEU A 94 -2.36 -13.77 1.36
CA LEU A 94 -1.81 -12.77 0.44
C LEU A 94 -2.87 -11.71 0.15
N PHE A 95 -2.54 -10.44 0.41
CA PHE A 95 -3.38 -9.30 0.05
C PHE A 95 -2.77 -8.51 -1.10
N LEU A 96 -3.59 -8.14 -2.08
CA LEU A 96 -3.22 -7.39 -3.27
C LEU A 96 -3.95 -6.04 -3.26
N LEU A 97 -3.20 -4.95 -3.41
CA LEU A 97 -3.73 -3.59 -3.39
C LEU A 97 -3.74 -3.00 -4.79
N ASN A 98 -4.68 -2.08 -5.08
CA ASN A 98 -4.54 -1.26 -6.27
C ASN A 98 -3.32 -0.33 -6.10
N PRO A 99 -2.60 -0.03 -7.19
CA PRO A 99 -1.51 0.94 -7.15
C PRO A 99 -2.02 2.31 -6.67
N THR A 100 -1.36 2.88 -5.66
CA THR A 100 -1.64 4.25 -5.22
C THR A 100 -1.34 5.21 -6.37
N ARG A 101 -2.34 6.01 -6.76
CA ARG A 101 -2.19 6.96 -7.87
C ARG A 101 -1.31 8.14 -7.45
N VAL A 102 -0.56 8.69 -8.39
CA VAL A 102 0.27 9.89 -8.16
C VAL A 102 -0.57 11.04 -7.60
N SER A 103 -1.77 11.25 -8.15
CA SER A 103 -2.67 12.30 -7.66
C SER A 103 -3.00 12.14 -6.18
N GLN A 104 -3.25 10.92 -5.70
CA GLN A 104 -3.57 10.66 -4.29
C GLN A 104 -2.39 11.01 -3.37
N VAL A 105 -1.16 10.84 -3.85
CA VAL A 105 0.04 11.16 -3.07
C VAL A 105 0.29 12.67 -3.08
N THR A 106 0.07 13.33 -4.22
CA THR A 106 0.09 14.80 -4.30
C THR A 106 -0.97 15.41 -3.38
N ASP A 107 -2.19 14.88 -3.38
CA ASP A 107 -3.28 15.37 -2.52
C ASP A 107 -2.94 15.23 -1.03
N VAL A 108 -2.32 14.11 -0.61
CA VAL A 108 -1.87 13.90 0.77
C VAL A 108 -0.79 14.93 1.15
N ALA A 109 0.19 15.15 0.27
CA ALA A 109 1.26 16.11 0.49
C ALA A 109 0.76 17.56 0.54
N ASP A 110 -0.16 17.93 -0.35
CA ASP A 110 -0.75 19.28 -0.42
C ASP A 110 -1.59 19.61 0.82
N GLN A 111 -2.14 18.58 1.49
CA GLN A 111 -2.85 18.71 2.76
C GLN A 111 -1.91 18.70 3.99
N GLY A 112 -0.59 18.58 3.79
CA GLY A 112 0.39 18.51 4.87
C GLY A 112 0.37 17.21 5.66
N GLU A 113 -0.30 16.18 5.14
CA GLU A 113 -0.46 14.87 5.78
C GLU A 113 0.69 13.93 5.40
N ILE A 114 0.95 12.93 6.24
CA ILE A 114 2.00 11.94 6.01
C ILE A 114 1.36 10.65 5.49
N MET A 115 1.90 10.15 4.37
CA MET A 115 1.54 8.84 3.83
C MET A 115 1.74 7.75 4.90
N PRO A 116 0.75 6.88 5.18
CA PRO A 116 0.82 5.86 6.23
C PRO A 116 2.12 5.04 6.18
N HIS A 117 2.72 4.68 7.32
CA HIS A 117 4.03 4.04 7.30
C HIS A 117 4.01 2.72 6.48
N LYS A 118 5.01 2.55 5.58
CA LYS A 118 5.09 1.53 4.50
C LYS A 118 4.23 1.76 3.24
N SER A 119 3.59 2.91 3.09
CA SER A 119 2.96 3.33 1.82
C SER A 119 3.90 4.08 0.86
N THR A 120 5.19 4.17 1.19
CA THR A 120 6.27 4.67 0.32
C THR A 120 6.87 3.60 -0.61
N TYR A 121 6.26 2.42 -0.72
CA TYR A 121 6.65 1.43 -1.72
C TYR A 121 5.80 1.58 -3.00
N PHE A 122 6.10 2.62 -3.78
CA PHE A 122 5.53 2.79 -5.12
C PHE A 122 6.04 1.68 -6.05
N TYR A 123 5.12 0.87 -6.60
CA TYR A 123 5.40 0.08 -7.79
C TYR A 123 4.23 0.12 -8.81
N PRO A 124 4.50 0.31 -10.13
CA PRO A 124 5.83 0.52 -10.70
C PRO A 124 6.42 1.84 -10.23
N LYS A 125 7.68 1.80 -9.79
CA LYS A 125 8.49 3.01 -9.67
C LYS A 125 8.38 3.68 -11.03
N ILE A 126 7.86 4.91 -11.07
CA ILE A 126 7.95 5.67 -12.31
C ILE A 126 9.45 5.67 -12.67
N LEU A 127 9.77 5.17 -13.86
CA LEU A 127 11.08 5.30 -14.49
C LEU A 127 11.32 6.77 -14.85
N THR A 128 11.17 7.69 -13.90
CA THR A 128 11.56 9.10 -14.03
C THR A 128 12.76 9.31 -13.13
N GLY A 129 13.87 8.71 -13.55
CA GLY A 129 15.20 8.89 -12.97
C GLY A 129 16.23 9.34 -14.01
N LEU A 130 15.82 9.83 -15.19
CA LEU A 130 16.74 10.23 -16.27
C LEU A 130 16.24 11.46 -17.07
N LEU A 131 15.89 12.55 -16.38
CA LEU A 131 16.06 13.88 -16.98
C LEU A 131 16.38 14.91 -15.90
N ILE A 132 17.65 14.94 -15.48
CA ILE A 132 18.23 16.17 -14.95
C ILE A 132 18.37 17.09 -16.17
N ASN A 133 17.40 17.99 -16.38
CA ASN A 133 17.61 19.10 -17.28
C ASN A 133 18.58 20.06 -16.57
N LYS A 134 19.87 20.02 -16.92
CA LYS A 134 20.76 21.11 -16.55
C LYS A 134 20.24 22.36 -17.25
N LEU A 135 19.70 23.29 -16.48
CA LEU A 135 19.62 24.69 -16.89
C LEU A 135 21.05 25.15 -17.14
N SER A 136 21.50 25.09 -18.40
CA SER A 136 22.64 25.87 -18.83
C SER A 136 22.23 27.32 -18.72
N ASP A 137 22.89 28.05 -17.82
CA ASP A 137 22.84 29.50 -17.77
C ASP A 137 23.44 30.02 -19.08
N ASP A 138 22.59 30.33 -20.06
CA ASP A 138 22.95 31.10 -21.26
C ASP A 138 23.18 32.56 -20.83
N GLY A 139 24.21 32.76 -20.03
CA GLY A 139 24.85 34.04 -19.81
C GLY A 139 25.52 34.46 -21.11
N LYS A 140 24.77 35.15 -21.97
CA LYS A 140 25.31 35.95 -23.07
C LYS A 140 26.49 36.77 -22.56
N LYS A 141 27.71 36.41 -22.96
CA LYS A 141 28.81 37.36 -22.99
C LYS A 141 28.62 38.21 -24.24
N GLU A 142 27.89 39.31 -24.08
CA GLU A 142 27.98 40.45 -25.00
C GLU A 142 29.34 41.13 -24.83
N GLN A 143 29.88 41.49 -25.99
CA GLN A 143 31.16 42.12 -26.25
C GLN A 143 31.39 43.40 -25.44
N SER A 144 32.63 43.60 -24.96
CA SER A 144 33.40 44.80 -25.26
C SER A 144 34.88 44.63 -24.97
#